data_AF-A0A429G266-F1
#
_entry.id   AF-A0A429G266-F1
#
_cell.length_a   1.000
_cell.length_b   1.000
_cell.length_c   1.000
_cell.angle_alpha   90.00
_cell.angle_beta   90.00
_cell.angle_gamma   90.00
#
_symmetry.space_group_name_H-M   'P 1'
#
loop_
_entity.id
_entity.type
_entity.pdbx_description
1 polymer ?
#
loop_
_entity_poly.entity_id
_entity_poly.type
_entity_poly.pdbx_seq_one_letter_code
_entity_poly.pdbx_strand_id
1 'polypeptide(L)'
;MSLRIIPLLLLLIPFLSSGAQPNGLERALSLIELLSGEGMNVSRQVDLLNSALALYRQGKVKEADDLVNEALNELVSLQAELPSYTFWRDLWLLLRISAIASVPPAFYYAFPRIYAYLWYRARRKWVVRRIK
;
A
#
# COMPACT_ATOMS: atom_id res chain seq x y z
N MET A 1 29.77 -46.18 35.50
CA MET A 1 30.54 -46.79 34.40
C MET A 1 29.55 -47.41 33.42
N SER A 2 29.03 -46.62 32.47
CA SER A 2 28.20 -47.11 31.35
C SER A 2 28.30 -46.12 30.20
N LEU A 3 29.48 -46.09 29.56
CA LEU A 3 29.56 -45.76 28.14
C LEU A 3 28.83 -46.85 27.38
N ARG A 4 27.90 -46.47 26.51
CA ARG A 4 27.67 -47.03 25.15
C ARG A 4 26.34 -46.51 24.61
N ILE A 5 26.33 -46.27 23.30
CA ILE A 5 25.18 -45.89 22.45
C ILE A 5 24.90 -44.37 22.35
N ILE A 6 25.91 -43.57 22.02
CA ILE A 6 25.70 -42.36 21.20
C ILE A 6 26.82 -42.25 20.14
N PRO A 7 26.85 -43.08 19.09
CA PRO A 7 27.58 -42.67 17.89
C PRO A 7 26.81 -42.93 16.59
N LEU A 8 25.47 -42.88 16.61
CA LEU A 8 24.67 -43.07 15.39
C LEU A 8 23.76 -41.89 15.02
N LEU A 9 23.58 -40.90 15.90
CA LEU A 9 22.74 -39.73 15.63
C LEU A 9 23.51 -38.54 15.03
N LEU A 10 24.82 -38.70 14.81
CA LEU A 10 25.73 -37.66 14.32
C LEU A 10 26.17 -37.86 12.86
N LEU A 11 25.70 -38.89 12.17
CA LEU A 11 26.07 -39.23 10.79
C LEU A 11 25.00 -38.90 9.74
N LEU A 12 23.90 -38.27 10.12
CA LEU A 12 22.78 -37.93 9.21
C LEU A 12 22.60 -36.42 8.95
N ILE A 13 23.56 -35.59 9.37
CA ILE A 13 23.49 -34.13 9.15
C ILE A 13 24.14 -33.63 7.83
N PRO A 14 24.93 -34.38 7.02
CA PRO A 14 25.55 -33.76 5.85
C PRO A 14 24.74 -33.89 4.54
N PHE A 15 23.40 -33.86 4.58
CA PHE A 15 22.58 -34.02 3.35
C PHE A 15 21.54 -32.91 3.06
N LEU A 16 21.50 -31.82 3.81
CA LEU A 16 20.73 -30.61 3.42
C LEU A 16 21.62 -29.36 3.32
N SER A 17 22.76 -29.48 2.63
CA SER A 17 23.33 -28.33 1.92
C SER A 17 22.76 -28.28 0.50
N SER A 18 21.47 -28.00 0.38
CA SER A 18 20.91 -27.46 -0.87
C SER A 18 21.10 -25.94 -0.84
N GLY A 19 22.13 -25.47 -1.53
CA GLY A 19 22.46 -24.06 -1.68
C GLY A 19 21.45 -23.26 -2.50
N ALA A 20 20.24 -23.07 -1.98
CA ALA A 20 19.35 -22.00 -2.38
C ALA A 20 19.42 -20.94 -1.27
N GLN A 21 19.99 -19.76 -1.55
CA GLN A 21 20.05 -18.67 -0.57
C GLN A 21 18.62 -18.29 -0.14
N PRO A 22 18.19 -18.55 1.11
CA PRO A 22 16.84 -18.20 1.58
C PRO A 22 16.67 -16.68 1.73
N ASN A 23 17.78 -15.95 1.79
CA ASN A 23 17.81 -14.54 2.16
C ASN A 23 17.09 -13.61 1.15
N GLY A 24 17.10 -13.93 -0.14
CA GLY A 24 16.51 -13.07 -1.18
C GLY A 24 14.99 -13.16 -1.21
N LEU A 25 14.47 -14.39 -1.23
CA LEU A 25 13.03 -14.65 -1.29
C LEU A 25 12.30 -14.15 -0.04
N GLU A 26 12.84 -14.43 1.15
CA GLU A 26 12.27 -13.98 2.43
C GLU A 26 12.24 -12.44 2.53
N ARG A 27 13.31 -11.78 2.05
CA ARG A 27 13.35 -10.31 1.97
C ARG A 27 12.29 -9.77 1.01
N ALA A 28 12.10 -10.41 -0.14
CA ALA A 28 11.11 -9.96 -1.12
C ALA A 28 9.69 -10.09 -0.55
N LEU A 29 9.38 -11.21 0.12
CA LEU A 29 8.08 -11.43 0.74
C LEU A 29 7.80 -10.44 1.88
N SER A 30 8.77 -10.18 2.75
CA SER A 30 8.61 -9.20 3.84
C SER A 30 8.42 -7.77 3.33
N LEU A 31 9.10 -7.39 2.25
CA LEU A 31 8.88 -6.08 1.59
C LEU A 31 7.49 -5.99 0.96
N ILE A 32 7.00 -7.06 0.32
CA ILE A 32 5.66 -7.12 -0.24
C ILE A 32 4.60 -6.95 0.85
N GLU A 33 4.75 -7.63 1.98
CA GLU A 33 3.82 -7.51 3.10
C GLU A 33 3.76 -6.08 3.63
N LEU A 34 4.91 -5.43 3.79
CA LEU A 34 5.00 -4.04 4.23
C LEU A 34 4.36 -3.08 3.21
N LEU A 35 4.75 -3.16 1.95
CA LEU A 35 4.29 -2.26 0.88
C LEU A 35 2.79 -2.44 0.60
N SER A 36 2.32 -3.69 0.57
CA SER A 36 0.90 -4.00 0.42
C SER A 36 0.09 -3.56 1.63
N GLY A 37 0.64 -3.68 2.84
CA GLY A 37 0.01 -3.19 4.08
C GLY A 37 -0.21 -1.68 4.05
N GLU A 38 0.72 -0.94 3.42
CA GLU A 38 0.58 0.50 3.16
C GLU A 38 -0.29 0.83 1.93
N GLY A 39 -0.84 -0.16 1.23
CA GLY A 39 -1.74 0.03 0.10
C GLY A 39 -1.02 0.34 -1.23
N MET A 40 0.30 0.11 -1.31
CA MET A 40 1.02 0.20 -2.58
C MET A 40 0.73 -1.04 -3.45
N ASN A 41 0.68 -0.84 -4.77
CA ASN A 41 0.45 -1.93 -5.71
C ASN A 41 1.74 -2.73 -5.92
N VAL A 42 1.74 -3.97 -5.45
CA VAL A 42 2.86 -4.92 -5.56
C VAL A 42 2.55 -6.12 -6.48
N SER A 43 1.48 -6.06 -7.27
CA SER A 43 0.98 -7.21 -8.05
C SER A 43 2.02 -7.75 -9.01
N ARG A 44 2.77 -6.86 -9.67
CA ARG A 44 3.81 -7.24 -10.63
C ARG A 44 4.96 -8.01 -9.95
N GLN A 45 5.36 -7.59 -8.76
CA GLN A 45 6.46 -8.23 -8.02
C GLN A 45 6.02 -9.59 -7.48
N VAL A 46 4.74 -9.74 -7.10
CA VAL A 46 4.14 -11.04 -6.76
C VAL A 46 4.16 -11.99 -7.96
N ASP A 47 3.83 -11.51 -9.17
CA ASP A 47 3.87 -12.31 -10.39
C ASP A 47 5.29 -12.77 -10.76
N LEU A 48 6.29 -11.89 -10.58
CA LEU A 48 7.70 -12.23 -10.76
C LEU A 48 8.16 -13.32 -9.77
N LEU A 49 7.78 -13.20 -8.50
CA LEU A 49 8.09 -14.21 -7.48
C LEU A 49 7.40 -15.54 -7.74
N ASN A 50 6.13 -15.52 -8.18
CA ASN A 50 5.41 -16.73 -8.57
C ASN A 50 6.12 -17.43 -9.75
N SER A 51 6.60 -16.65 -10.71
CA SER A 51 7.38 -17.16 -11.85
C SER A 51 8.72 -17.75 -11.39
N ALA A 52 9.41 -17.08 -10.47
CA ALA A 52 10.66 -17.59 -9.87
C ALA A 52 10.43 -18.91 -9.11
N LEU A 53 9.35 -19.03 -8.34
CA LEU A 53 8.98 -20.28 -7.66
C LEU A 53 8.69 -21.42 -8.64
N ALA A 54 8.09 -21.12 -9.78
CA ALA A 54 7.88 -22.11 -10.84
C ALA A 54 9.22 -22.59 -11.43
N LEU A 55 10.19 -21.69 -11.63
CA LEU A 55 11.53 -22.02 -12.11
C LEU A 55 12.35 -22.81 -11.10
N TYR A 56 12.25 -22.52 -9.80
CA TYR A 56 12.85 -23.34 -8.75
C TYR A 56 12.32 -24.78 -8.78
N ARG A 57 11.01 -24.96 -8.98
CA ARG A 57 10.40 -26.30 -9.12
C ARG A 57 10.91 -27.06 -10.34
N GLN A 58 11.32 -26.36 -11.39
CA GLN A 58 11.90 -26.94 -12.61
C GLN A 58 13.42 -27.15 -12.51
N GLY A 59 14.06 -26.82 -11.39
CA GLY A 59 15.50 -26.93 -11.20
C GLY A 59 16.32 -25.83 -11.90
N LYS A 60 15.66 -24.81 -12.45
CA LYS A 60 16.28 -23.66 -13.14
C LYS A 60 16.67 -22.56 -12.15
N VAL A 61 17.60 -22.89 -11.26
CA VAL A 61 17.96 -22.04 -10.10
C VAL A 61 18.46 -20.65 -10.52
N LYS A 62 19.32 -20.56 -11.54
CA LYS A 62 19.85 -19.26 -12.01
C LYS A 62 18.77 -18.33 -12.54
N GLU A 63 17.90 -18.84 -13.42
CA GLU A 63 16.79 -18.05 -13.98
C GLU A 63 15.81 -17.62 -12.87
N ALA A 64 15.60 -18.47 -11.85
CA ALA A 64 14.79 -18.12 -10.69
C ALA A 64 15.42 -17.01 -9.84
N ASP A 65 16.72 -17.10 -9.55
CA ASP A 65 17.44 -16.08 -8.79
C ASP A 65 17.45 -14.72 -9.51
N ASP A 66 17.57 -14.71 -10.84
CA ASP A 66 17.48 -13.49 -11.65
C ASP A 66 16.13 -12.80 -11.48
N LEU A 67 15.01 -13.55 -11.51
CA LEU A 67 13.67 -13.01 -11.29
C LEU A 67 13.46 -12.52 -9.84
N VAL A 68 14.02 -13.22 -8.85
CA VAL A 68 13.96 -12.77 -7.44
C VAL A 68 14.72 -11.46 -7.27
N ASN A 69 15.89 -11.33 -7.90
CA ASN A 69 16.68 -10.09 -7.86
C ASN A 69 15.98 -8.94 -8.58
N GLU A 70 15.34 -9.20 -9.72
CA GLU A 70 14.51 -8.20 -10.41
C GLU A 70 13.36 -7.73 -9.52
N ALA A 71 12.60 -8.65 -8.93
CA ALA A 71 11.52 -8.33 -8.01
C ALA A 71 12.03 -7.53 -6.79
N LEU A 72 13.17 -7.92 -6.21
CA LEU A 72 13.78 -7.20 -5.09
C LEU A 72 14.18 -5.77 -5.46
N ASN A 73 14.80 -5.56 -6.62
CA ASN A 73 15.19 -4.22 -7.06
C ASN A 73 13.96 -3.32 -7.26
N GLU A 74 12.90 -3.84 -7.85
CA GLU A 74 11.63 -3.10 -7.96
C GLU A 74 11.02 -2.81 -6.58
N LEU A 75 11.01 -3.78 -5.66
CA LEU A 75 10.49 -3.57 -4.30
C LEU A 75 11.29 -2.53 -3.52
N VAL A 76 12.62 -2.50 -3.66
CA VAL A 76 13.47 -1.48 -3.05
C VAL A 76 13.15 -0.09 -3.62
N SER A 77 12.91 0.00 -4.93
CA SER A 77 12.48 1.26 -5.54
C SER A 77 11.13 1.74 -5.01
N LEU A 78 10.14 0.84 -4.90
CA LEU A 78 8.84 1.11 -4.30
C LEU A 78 8.96 1.52 -2.82
N GLN A 79 9.85 0.87 -2.06
CA GLN A 79 10.10 1.22 -0.67
C GLN A 79 10.68 2.64 -0.52
N ALA A 80 11.52 3.08 -1.47
CA ALA A 80 12.02 4.45 -1.47
C ALA A 80 10.92 5.48 -1.75
N GLU A 81 9.87 5.10 -2.51
CA GLU A 81 8.72 5.94 -2.81
C GLU A 81 7.66 5.96 -1.68
N LEU A 82 7.65 4.95 -0.82
CA LEU A 82 6.71 4.79 0.30
C LEU A 82 6.51 6.06 1.15
N PRO A 83 7.55 6.77 1.64
CA PRO A 83 7.34 7.96 2.46
C PRO A 83 6.63 9.10 1.71
N SER A 84 6.87 9.24 0.40
CA SER A 84 6.17 10.22 -0.43
C SER A 84 4.72 9.79 -0.64
N TYR A 85 4.50 8.51 -0.94
CA TYR A 85 3.18 7.94 -1.13
C TYR A 85 2.30 8.11 0.12
N THR A 86 2.80 7.75 1.30
CA THR A 86 2.05 7.88 2.57
C THR A 86 1.75 9.33 2.90
N PHE A 87 2.71 10.24 2.70
CA PHE A 87 2.49 11.67 2.88
C PHE A 87 1.32 12.20 2.03
N TRP A 88 1.33 11.90 0.72
CA TRP A 88 0.27 12.36 -0.18
C TRP A 88 -1.07 11.71 0.16
N ARG A 89 -1.09 10.41 0.45
CA ARG A 89 -2.30 9.70 0.89
C ARG A 89 -2.93 10.36 2.10
N ASP A 90 -2.13 10.61 3.13
CA ASP A 90 -2.61 11.16 4.40
C ASP A 90 -3.03 12.63 4.26
N LEU A 91 -2.31 13.41 3.44
CA LEU A 91 -2.70 14.78 3.10
C LEU A 91 -4.06 14.82 2.40
N TRP A 92 -4.28 13.96 1.40
CA TRP A 92 -5.57 13.87 0.69
C TRP A 92 -6.70 13.44 1.62
N LEU A 93 -6.42 12.49 2.52
CA LEU A 93 -7.38 12.04 3.52
C LEU A 93 -7.76 13.18 4.47
N LEU A 94 -6.77 13.91 5.00
CA LEU A 94 -6.98 15.07 5.87
C LEU A 94 -7.76 16.18 5.17
N LEU A 95 -7.43 16.49 3.91
CA LEU A 95 -8.18 17.47 3.12
C LEU A 95 -9.63 17.06 2.94
N ARG A 96 -9.90 15.78 2.65
CA ARG A 96 -11.26 15.27 2.49
C ARG A 96 -12.04 15.34 3.80
N ILE A 97 -11.44 14.92 4.92
CA ILE A 97 -12.07 15.02 6.25
C ILE A 97 -12.36 16.48 6.58
N SER A 98 -11.38 17.36 6.38
CA SER A 98 -11.50 18.80 6.68
C SER A 98 -12.58 19.45 5.83
N ALA A 99 -12.67 19.11 4.54
CA ALA A 99 -13.72 19.60 3.66
C ALA A 99 -15.11 19.22 4.18
N ILE A 100 -15.33 17.96 4.53
CA ILE A 100 -16.63 17.48 5.05
C ILE A 100 -16.93 18.12 6.41
N ALA A 101 -15.94 18.18 7.31
CA ALA A 101 -16.09 18.78 8.64
C ALA A 101 -16.40 20.29 8.56
N SER A 102 -15.95 20.97 7.50
CA SER A 102 -16.24 22.38 7.27
C SER A 102 -17.66 22.66 6.77
N VAL A 103 -18.40 21.64 6.30
CA VAL A 103 -19.73 21.84 5.70
C VAL A 103 -20.73 22.44 6.69
N PRO A 104 -20.94 21.90 7.91
CA PRO A 104 -21.91 22.48 8.85
C PRO A 104 -21.63 23.94 9.22
N PRO A 105 -20.40 24.35 9.64
CA PRO A 105 -20.13 25.75 9.97
C PRO A 105 -20.17 26.66 8.74
N ALA A 106 -19.67 26.21 7.58
CA ALA A 106 -19.74 26.98 6.35
C ALA A 106 -21.19 27.22 5.92
N PHE A 107 -22.04 26.19 6.02
CA PHE A 107 -23.47 26.30 5.72
C PHE A 107 -24.16 27.27 6.70
N TYR A 108 -23.91 27.13 8.01
CA TYR A 108 -24.51 28.00 9.02
C TYR A 108 -24.21 29.49 8.76
N TYR A 109 -22.99 29.81 8.32
CA TYR A 109 -22.60 31.20 8.06
C TYR A 109 -23.02 31.70 6.67
N ALA A 110 -22.86 30.88 5.62
CA ALA A 110 -23.11 31.30 4.25
C ALA A 110 -24.60 31.28 3.89
N PHE A 111 -25.36 30.30 4.40
CA PHE A 111 -26.75 30.08 4.01
C PHE A 111 -27.66 31.29 4.28
N PRO A 112 -27.64 31.94 5.47
CA PRO A 112 -28.49 33.11 5.73
C PRO A 112 -28.20 34.28 4.77
N ARG A 113 -26.93 34.49 4.43
CA ARG A 113 -26.49 35.57 3.54
C ARG A 113 -26.89 35.31 2.09
N ILE A 114 -26.66 34.09 1.61
CA ILE A 114 -27.04 33.67 0.26
C ILE A 114 -28.57 33.75 0.12
N TYR A 115 -29.31 33.28 1.12
CA TYR A 115 -30.78 33.36 1.15
C TYR A 115 -31.25 34.82 1.07
N ALA A 116 -30.73 35.70 1.94
CA ALA A 116 -31.11 37.12 1.94
C ALA A 116 -30.82 37.80 0.60
N TYR A 117 -29.64 37.53 0.02
CA TYR A 117 -29.26 38.07 -1.29
C TYR A 117 -30.21 37.61 -2.41
N LEU A 118 -30.51 36.31 -2.46
CA LEU A 118 -31.44 35.73 -3.44
C LEU A 118 -32.85 36.29 -3.25
N TRP A 119 -33.33 36.39 -2.01
CA TRP A 119 -34.65 36.95 -1.68
C TRP A 119 -34.76 38.41 -2.14
N TYR A 120 -33.76 39.23 -1.84
CA TYR A 120 -33.72 40.64 -2.27
C TYR A 120 -33.68 40.76 -3.80
N ARG A 121 -32.89 39.92 -4.47
CA ARG A 121 -32.83 39.89 -5.94
C ARG A 121 -34.17 39.49 -6.56
N ALA A 122 -34.89 38.53 -5.99
CA ALA A 122 -36.21 38.11 -6.46
C ALA A 122 -37.30 39.19 -6.23
N ARG A 123 -37.26 39.90 -5.10
CA ARG A 123 -38.24 40.94 -4.73
C ARG A 123 -38.08 42.26 -5.48
N ARG A 124 -36.92 42.54 -6.11
CA ARG A 124 -36.66 43.80 -6.83
C ARG A 124 -37.61 44.13 -8.00
N LYS A 125 -38.44 43.17 -8.45
CA LYS A 125 -39.41 43.38 -9.55
C LYS A 125 -40.84 43.68 -9.10
N TRP A 126 -41.11 43.78 -7.81
CA TRP A 126 -42.47 43.98 -7.31
C TRP A 126 -42.81 45.48 -7.34
N VAL A 127 -43.50 45.92 -8.40
CA VAL A 127 -44.09 47.26 -8.47
C VAL A 127 -45.33 47.28 -7.57
N VAL A 128 -45.28 48.04 -6.48
CA VAL A 128 -46.45 48.22 -5.60
C VAL A 128 -47.48 49.04 -6.36
N ARG A 129 -48.55 48.40 -6.82
CA ARG A 129 -49.69 49.07 -7.42
C ARG A 129 -50.46 49.79 -6.31
N ARG A 130 -50.49 51.13 -6.31
CA ARG A 130 -51.36 51.88 -5.40
C ARG A 130 -52.81 51.71 -5.85
N ILE A 131 -53.63 51.16 -4.96
CA ILE A 131 -55.09 51.11 -5.12
C ILE A 131 -55.60 52.52 -4.75
N LYS A 132 -56.36 53.11 -5.67
CA LYS A 132 -56.96 54.44 -5.53
C LYS A 132 -58.42 54.30 -5.16
#